data_AF-A0AAV3ELJ5-F1
#
_entry.id   AF-A0AAV3ELJ5-F1
#
_cell.length_a   1.000
_cell.length_b   1.000
_cell.length_c   1.000
_cell.angle_alpha   90.00
_cell.angle_beta   90.00
_cell.angle_gamma   90.00
#
_symmetry.space_group_name_H-M   'P 1'
#
loop_
_entity.id
_entity.type
_entity.pdbx_description
1 polymer ?
#
loop_
_entity_poly.entity_id
_entity_poly.type
_entity_poly.pdbx_seq_one_letter_code
_entity_poly.pdbx_strand_id
1 'polypeptide(L)'
;MPSVRSRVDSILGTGINFNTWFLDTDGTGEVFDDYSKDHITTEGEDINARIERVEYLNNEKDMIVGTEGGNDFINKYVVYAHGIDMGAFQWIDKDLKDKDSEYYFGQYYSPTGGVAKIFSKQVSLKDYFRDIFLDYKYSIPLYKLVYNDYIITTYWWGNGSLKFIDDIEDRMLYEILYNILPLYHIDEEEWEKHKSLIVNHYNVWGDFSKKVINKEMVDFENLESDGSVKMTQYGDDIKVIANFTDSEYDYG
;
A
#
# COMPACT_ATOMS: atom_id res chain seq x y z
N MET A 1 -1.66 1.87 -28.29
CA MET A 1 -2.46 2.47 -27.19
C MET A 1 -2.88 3.94 -27.44
N PRO A 2 -3.78 4.25 -28.41
CA PRO A 2 -4.11 5.64 -28.75
C PRO A 2 -4.82 6.43 -27.63
N SER A 3 -5.72 5.78 -26.89
CA SER A 3 -6.49 6.40 -25.80
C SER A 3 -5.59 6.86 -24.64
N VAL A 4 -4.64 6.02 -24.24
CA VAL A 4 -3.65 6.33 -23.19
C VAL A 4 -2.81 7.54 -23.60
N ARG A 5 -2.21 7.50 -24.80
CA ARG A 5 -1.37 8.59 -25.30
C ARG A 5 -2.14 9.92 -25.34
N SER A 6 -3.34 9.92 -25.91
CA SER A 6 -4.19 11.11 -26.00
C SER A 6 -4.54 11.69 -24.62
N ARG A 7 -4.86 10.83 -23.63
CA ARG A 7 -5.18 11.28 -22.27
C ARG A 7 -3.95 11.85 -21.56
N VAL A 8 -2.80 11.18 -21.67
CA VAL A 8 -1.54 11.65 -21.09
C VAL A 8 -1.12 12.99 -21.68
N ASP A 9 -1.17 13.13 -23.01
CA ASP A 9 -0.85 14.40 -23.68
C ASP A 9 -1.80 15.53 -23.25
N SER A 10 -3.10 15.23 -23.07
CA SER A 10 -4.06 16.22 -22.58
C SER A 10 -3.78 16.65 -21.14
N ILE A 11 -3.37 15.75 -20.25
CA ILE A 11 -3.06 16.08 -18.86
C ILE A 11 -1.75 16.89 -18.79
N LEU A 12 -0.72 16.44 -19.50
CA LEU A 12 0.57 17.13 -19.55
C LEU A 12 0.50 18.49 -20.23
N GLY A 13 -0.42 18.65 -21.19
CA GLY A 13 -0.69 19.93 -21.85
C GLY A 13 -1.24 21.02 -20.92
N THR A 14 -1.64 20.69 -19.69
CA THR A 14 -2.09 21.69 -18.69
C THR A 14 -0.93 22.52 -18.11
N GLY A 15 0.31 22.05 -18.23
CA GLY A 15 1.49 22.68 -17.64
C GLY A 15 1.67 22.39 -16.13
N ILE A 16 0.84 21.53 -15.55
CA ILE A 16 1.01 21.07 -14.15
C ILE A 16 2.04 19.94 -14.12
N ASN A 17 3.04 20.08 -13.26
CA ASN A 17 4.05 19.05 -13.04
C ASN A 17 3.60 18.08 -11.94
N PHE A 18 3.65 16.79 -12.23
CA PHE A 18 3.37 15.71 -11.28
C PHE A 18 4.67 14.99 -10.92
N ASN A 19 4.86 14.67 -9.64
CA ASN A 19 6.05 13.96 -9.16
C ASN A 19 5.98 12.45 -9.39
N THR A 20 4.76 11.90 -9.42
CA THR A 20 4.45 10.48 -9.54
C THR A 20 3.12 10.29 -10.27
N TRP A 21 2.95 9.13 -10.88
CA TRP A 21 1.75 8.74 -11.62
C TRP A 21 1.26 7.39 -11.15
N PHE A 22 -0.05 7.24 -11.04
CA PHE A 22 -0.68 6.00 -10.61
C PHE A 22 -1.49 5.39 -11.74
N LEU A 23 -1.13 4.17 -12.15
CA LEU A 23 -1.89 3.37 -13.09
C LEU A 23 -2.75 2.36 -12.35
N ASP A 24 -4.03 2.68 -12.25
CA ASP A 24 -5.04 1.84 -11.64
C ASP A 24 -5.18 0.52 -12.42
N THR A 25 -5.43 -0.59 -11.72
CA THR A 25 -5.68 -1.93 -12.27
C THR A 25 -4.54 -2.65 -13.01
N ASP A 26 -3.54 -1.95 -13.56
CA ASP A 26 -2.50 -2.58 -14.40
C ASP A 26 -1.61 -3.57 -13.63
N GLY A 27 -1.36 -3.34 -12.34
CA GLY A 27 -0.58 -4.23 -11.47
C GLY A 27 -1.39 -5.15 -10.55
N THR A 28 -2.72 -5.11 -10.60
CA THR A 28 -3.61 -5.93 -9.75
C THR A 28 -4.56 -6.80 -10.54
N GLY A 29 -5.06 -6.29 -11.68
CA GLY A 29 -6.16 -6.89 -12.40
C GLY A 29 -5.83 -8.29 -12.90
N GLU A 30 -6.84 -9.15 -12.88
CA GLU A 30 -6.78 -10.47 -13.52
C GLU A 30 -6.38 -10.30 -15.00
N VAL A 31 -5.64 -11.28 -15.50
CA VAL A 31 -5.23 -11.39 -16.91
C VAL A 31 -6.13 -12.41 -17.58
N PHE A 32 -6.55 -12.12 -18.80
CA PHE A 32 -7.52 -12.96 -19.51
C PHE A 32 -7.11 -13.18 -20.96
N ASP A 33 -7.48 -14.34 -21.49
CA ASP A 33 -7.66 -14.50 -22.92
C ASP A 33 -8.96 -13.81 -23.38
N ASP A 34 -8.86 -12.96 -24.40
CA ASP A 34 -9.98 -12.42 -25.14
C ASP A 34 -10.17 -13.24 -26.43
N TYR A 35 -11.35 -13.86 -26.57
CA TYR A 35 -11.70 -14.68 -27.73
C TYR A 35 -12.58 -13.94 -28.75
N SER A 36 -12.79 -12.64 -28.58
CA SER A 36 -13.59 -11.81 -29.48
C SER A 36 -12.95 -11.76 -30.87
N LYS A 37 -13.73 -12.08 -31.90
CA LYS A 37 -13.21 -12.30 -33.27
C LYS A 37 -12.38 -11.14 -33.84
N ASP A 38 -12.71 -9.90 -33.47
CA ASP A 38 -12.07 -8.70 -34.01
C ASP A 38 -10.82 -8.27 -33.21
N HIS A 39 -10.58 -8.86 -32.03
CA HIS A 39 -9.48 -8.51 -31.13
C HIS A 39 -9.09 -9.68 -30.22
N ILE A 40 -8.83 -10.84 -30.82
CA ILE A 40 -8.34 -12.01 -30.09
C ILE A 40 -7.00 -11.65 -29.44
N THR A 41 -6.90 -11.82 -28.12
CA THR A 41 -5.74 -11.44 -27.31
C THR A 41 -5.48 -12.54 -26.30
N THR A 42 -4.24 -12.97 -26.14
CA THR A 42 -3.84 -13.92 -25.10
C THR A 42 -3.54 -13.23 -23.77
N GLU A 43 -3.52 -13.97 -22.66
CA GLU A 43 -3.05 -13.45 -21.36
C GLU A 43 -1.65 -12.81 -21.45
N GLY A 44 -0.74 -13.42 -22.23
CA GLY A 44 0.60 -12.87 -22.44
C GLY A 44 0.61 -11.56 -23.21
N GLU A 45 -0.30 -11.39 -24.17
CA GLU A 45 -0.49 -10.13 -24.89
C GLU A 45 -1.15 -9.06 -24.00
N ASP A 46 -2.08 -9.43 -23.11
CA ASP A 46 -2.62 -8.51 -22.09
C ASP A 46 -1.50 -8.01 -21.15
N ILE A 47 -0.70 -8.92 -20.61
CA ILE A 47 0.48 -8.58 -19.77
C ILE A 47 1.42 -7.63 -20.52
N ASN A 48 1.77 -7.97 -21.77
CA ASN A 48 2.66 -7.12 -22.57
C ASN A 48 2.03 -5.74 -22.85
N ALA A 49 0.73 -5.66 -23.06
CA ALA A 49 0.04 -4.38 -23.24
C ALA A 49 0.04 -3.53 -21.95
N ARG A 50 -0.03 -4.15 -20.77
CA ARG A 50 0.12 -3.47 -19.46
C ARG A 50 1.54 -2.94 -19.28
N ILE A 51 2.54 -3.76 -19.59
CA ILE A 51 3.95 -3.37 -19.55
C ILE A 51 4.20 -2.21 -20.53
N GLU A 52 3.70 -2.28 -21.77
CA GLU A 52 3.87 -1.23 -22.78
C GLU A 52 3.33 0.13 -22.29
N ARG A 53 2.20 0.14 -21.54
CA ARG A 53 1.65 1.36 -20.93
C ARG A 53 2.59 1.97 -19.92
N VAL A 54 3.13 1.15 -19.01
CA VAL A 54 4.05 1.61 -17.97
C VAL A 54 5.36 2.10 -18.59
N GLU A 55 5.93 1.34 -19.53
CA GLU A 55 7.17 1.71 -20.23
C GLU A 55 7.01 3.00 -21.04
N TYR A 56 5.86 3.22 -21.66
CA TYR A 56 5.56 4.49 -22.33
C TYR A 56 5.67 5.68 -21.36
N LEU A 57 5.08 5.57 -20.16
CA LEU A 57 5.13 6.64 -19.17
C LEU A 57 6.54 6.82 -18.60
N ASN A 58 7.23 5.74 -18.27
CA ASN A 58 8.60 5.79 -17.74
C ASN A 58 9.58 6.36 -18.77
N ASN A 59 9.61 5.78 -19.98
CA ASN A 59 10.69 6.00 -20.93
C ASN A 59 10.44 7.17 -21.88
N GLU A 60 9.20 7.35 -22.35
CA GLU A 60 8.88 8.44 -23.28
C GLU A 60 8.45 9.72 -22.57
N LYS A 61 7.90 9.61 -21.35
CA LYS A 61 7.39 10.76 -20.58
C LYS A 61 8.20 11.08 -19.33
N ASP A 62 9.23 10.30 -19.02
CA ASP A 62 10.15 10.50 -17.88
C ASP A 62 9.39 10.59 -16.53
N MET A 63 8.43 9.67 -16.35
CA MET A 63 7.56 9.64 -15.17
C MET A 63 7.96 8.56 -14.18
N ILE A 64 7.74 8.83 -12.89
CA ILE A 64 7.78 7.83 -11.82
C ILE A 64 6.38 7.21 -11.71
N VAL A 65 6.25 5.93 -12.08
CA VAL A 65 4.94 5.25 -12.14
C VAL A 65 4.79 4.26 -10.99
N GLY A 66 3.62 4.27 -10.36
CA GLY A 66 3.14 3.21 -9.48
C GLY A 66 1.81 2.64 -9.95
N THR A 67 1.31 1.63 -9.24
CA THR A 67 0.10 0.91 -9.64
C THR A 67 -0.72 0.40 -8.45
N GLU A 68 -1.98 0.03 -8.71
CA GLU A 68 -2.75 -0.77 -7.77
C GLU A 68 -2.24 -2.21 -7.81
N GLY A 69 -2.05 -2.82 -6.65
CA GLY A 69 -1.39 -4.12 -6.52
C GLY A 69 0.08 -4.05 -6.91
N GLY A 70 0.68 -5.23 -7.10
CA GLY A 70 2.10 -5.41 -7.36
C GLY A 70 2.36 -6.84 -7.84
N ASN A 71 1.54 -7.30 -8.78
CA ASN A 71 1.75 -8.60 -9.40
C ASN A 71 3.16 -8.66 -10.00
N ASP A 72 3.84 -9.79 -9.82
CA ASP A 72 5.26 -9.97 -10.18
C ASP A 72 5.59 -9.48 -11.61
N PHE A 73 4.72 -9.77 -12.58
CA PHE A 73 4.93 -9.39 -13.98
C PHE A 73 5.13 -7.88 -14.20
N ILE A 74 4.63 -7.01 -13.30
CA ILE A 74 4.73 -5.56 -13.44
C ILE A 74 5.81 -4.93 -12.54
N ASN A 75 6.23 -5.61 -11.47
CA ASN A 75 7.06 -5.01 -10.41
C ASN A 75 8.36 -4.39 -10.92
N LYS A 76 8.97 -5.00 -11.94
CA LYS A 76 10.19 -4.48 -12.58
C LYS A 76 10.00 -3.11 -13.25
N TYR A 77 8.77 -2.74 -13.60
CA TYR A 77 8.45 -1.56 -14.40
C TYR A 77 7.84 -0.44 -13.57
N VAL A 78 7.49 -0.67 -12.30
CA VAL A 78 6.88 0.35 -11.43
C VAL A 78 7.72 0.59 -10.18
N VAL A 79 7.62 1.79 -9.61
CA VAL A 79 8.38 2.20 -8.43
C VAL A 79 7.61 1.94 -7.14
N TYR A 80 6.26 1.98 -7.19
CA TYR A 80 5.44 1.77 -6.01
C TYR A 80 4.10 1.07 -6.30
N ALA A 81 3.56 0.40 -5.28
CA ALA A 81 2.36 -0.42 -5.32
C ALA A 81 1.41 -0.11 -4.15
N HIS A 82 0.15 0.21 -4.45
CA HIS A 82 -0.89 0.38 -3.43
C HIS A 82 -1.67 -0.92 -3.23
N GLY A 83 -1.83 -1.36 -1.99
CA GLY A 83 -2.72 -2.47 -1.63
C GLY A 83 -2.05 -3.82 -1.39
N ILE A 84 -0.71 -3.89 -1.43
CA ILE A 84 0.02 -5.14 -1.11
C ILE A 84 -0.09 -5.47 0.38
N ASP A 85 0.15 -4.48 1.25
CA ASP A 85 0.27 -4.73 2.69
C ASP A 85 -1.08 -4.89 3.38
N MET A 86 -2.13 -4.26 2.85
CA MET A 86 -3.52 -4.48 3.26
C MET A 86 -4.46 -4.11 2.11
N GLY A 87 -4.92 -5.13 1.37
CA GLY A 87 -5.81 -4.99 0.22
C GLY A 87 -7.23 -4.53 0.58
N ALA A 88 -8.05 -4.32 -0.44
CA ALA A 88 -9.46 -3.95 -0.27
C ALA A 88 -10.30 -5.14 0.25
N PHE A 89 -11.10 -4.91 1.28
CA PHE A 89 -12.04 -5.92 1.82
C PHE A 89 -13.41 -5.33 2.20
N GLN A 90 -13.60 -4.02 2.11
CA GLN A 90 -14.87 -3.35 2.42
C GLN A 90 -16.04 -3.80 1.54
N TRP A 91 -15.76 -4.37 0.37
CA TRP A 91 -16.81 -4.82 -0.56
C TRP A 91 -17.47 -6.13 -0.12
N ILE A 92 -16.74 -6.97 0.63
CA ILE A 92 -17.17 -8.35 0.97
C ILE A 92 -18.02 -8.43 2.23
N ASP A 93 -18.16 -7.34 3.00
CA ASP A 93 -19.01 -7.26 4.18
C ASP A 93 -20.00 -6.10 4.08
N LYS A 94 -21.27 -6.38 4.40
CA LYS A 94 -22.37 -5.44 4.25
C LYS A 94 -22.29 -4.28 5.26
N ASP A 95 -21.82 -4.54 6.47
CA ASP A 95 -21.83 -3.57 7.56
C ASP A 95 -20.79 -2.47 7.31
N LEU A 96 -19.70 -2.81 6.60
CA LEU A 96 -18.69 -1.83 6.18
C LEU A 96 -19.25 -0.80 5.17
N LYS A 97 -20.39 -1.11 4.52
CA LYS A 97 -21.08 -0.27 3.53
C LYS A 97 -22.37 0.35 4.05
N ASP A 98 -22.90 -0.17 5.15
CA ASP A 98 -24.14 0.29 5.75
C ASP A 98 -23.90 1.55 6.59
N LYS A 99 -24.56 2.67 6.24
CA LYS A 99 -24.39 3.96 6.91
C LYS A 99 -24.82 3.94 8.39
N ASP A 100 -25.69 3.01 8.75
CA ASP A 100 -26.21 2.86 10.10
C ASP A 100 -25.35 1.91 10.95
N SER A 101 -24.34 1.27 10.34
CA SER A 101 -23.39 0.42 11.05
C SER A 101 -22.30 1.24 11.76
N GLU A 102 -21.91 0.80 12.96
CA GLU A 102 -20.73 1.31 13.65
C GLU A 102 -19.45 1.11 12.83
N TYR A 103 -19.39 0.04 12.02
CA TYR A 103 -18.24 -0.30 11.17
C TYR A 103 -18.24 0.41 9.81
N TYR A 104 -19.19 1.31 9.56
CA TYR A 104 -19.33 1.98 8.26
C TYR A 104 -18.05 2.71 7.85
N PHE A 105 -17.47 2.37 6.71
CA PHE A 105 -16.18 2.91 6.25
C PHE A 105 -16.22 4.39 5.91
N GLY A 106 -17.39 4.94 5.58
CA GLY A 106 -17.53 6.34 5.17
C GLY A 106 -17.93 6.50 3.71
N GLN A 107 -18.37 7.70 3.36
CA GLN A 107 -18.82 8.03 2.00
C GLN A 107 -17.62 8.35 1.08
N TYR A 108 -17.71 7.90 -0.17
CA TYR A 108 -16.65 8.10 -1.18
C TYR A 108 -16.52 9.56 -1.66
N TYR A 109 -17.60 10.34 -1.53
CA TYR A 109 -17.65 11.72 -2.00
C TYR A 109 -17.62 12.71 -0.83
N SER A 110 -16.82 13.78 -0.96
CA SER A 110 -16.87 14.91 -0.05
C SER A 110 -17.69 16.06 -0.65
N PRO A 111 -18.91 16.34 -0.16
CA PRO A 111 -19.75 17.41 -0.70
C PRO A 111 -19.21 18.81 -0.47
N THR A 112 -18.34 18.98 0.53
CA THR A 112 -17.72 20.26 0.90
C THR A 112 -16.31 20.44 0.36
N GLY A 113 -15.81 19.48 -0.44
CA GLY A 113 -14.38 19.39 -0.78
C GLY A 113 -13.55 18.79 0.36
N GLY A 114 -12.23 18.65 0.15
CA GLY A 114 -11.33 18.02 1.12
C GLY A 114 -11.37 16.48 1.11
N VAL A 115 -10.80 15.88 2.15
CA VAL A 115 -10.63 14.42 2.27
C VAL A 115 -11.99 13.75 2.51
N ALA A 116 -12.37 12.83 1.61
CA ALA A 116 -13.61 12.09 1.72
C ALA A 116 -13.66 11.21 2.98
N LYS A 117 -14.86 11.00 3.53
CA LYS A 117 -15.05 10.23 4.77
C LYS A 117 -14.62 8.78 4.67
N ILE A 118 -14.64 8.19 3.48
CA ILE A 118 -14.07 6.84 3.29
C ILE A 118 -12.59 6.77 3.71
N PHE A 119 -11.85 7.89 3.61
CA PHE A 119 -10.45 7.99 4.00
C PHE A 119 -10.26 8.52 5.42
N SER A 120 -10.92 9.64 5.77
CA SER A 120 -10.71 10.35 7.05
C SER A 120 -11.47 9.76 8.23
N LYS A 121 -12.57 9.03 8.00
CA LYS A 121 -13.31 8.41 9.10
C LYS A 121 -12.49 7.25 9.67
N GLN A 122 -11.96 7.44 10.87
CA GLN A 122 -11.42 6.34 11.66
C GLN A 122 -12.58 5.43 12.11
N VAL A 123 -12.39 4.13 12.01
CA VAL A 123 -13.40 3.11 12.32
C VAL A 123 -12.78 2.00 13.15
N SER A 124 -13.55 1.37 14.02
CA SER A 124 -13.16 0.09 14.60
C SER A 124 -13.23 -1.00 13.53
N LEU A 125 -12.36 -1.99 13.64
CA LEU A 125 -12.36 -3.15 12.75
C LEU A 125 -13.06 -4.32 13.44
N LYS A 126 -13.86 -5.08 12.70
CA LYS A 126 -14.44 -6.33 13.22
C LYS A 126 -13.33 -7.35 13.51
N ASP A 127 -13.47 -8.11 14.59
CA ASP A 127 -12.48 -9.11 15.01
C ASP A 127 -12.04 -10.05 13.89
N TYR A 128 -12.98 -10.58 13.09
CA TYR A 128 -12.64 -11.45 11.95
C TYR A 128 -11.70 -10.79 10.92
N PHE A 129 -11.84 -9.48 10.67
CA PHE A 129 -10.91 -8.78 9.77
C PHE A 129 -9.59 -8.46 10.45
N ARG A 130 -9.61 -8.17 11.76
CA ARG A 130 -8.40 -7.98 12.55
C ARG A 130 -7.56 -9.26 12.56
N ASP A 131 -8.17 -10.41 12.79
CA ASP A 131 -7.51 -11.73 12.77
C ASP A 131 -6.83 -12.03 11.43
N ILE A 132 -7.44 -11.60 10.31
CA ILE A 132 -6.90 -11.85 8.97
C ILE A 132 -5.77 -10.89 8.61
N PHE A 133 -5.94 -9.60 8.91
CA PHE A 133 -5.08 -8.56 8.35
C PHE A 133 -4.07 -7.97 9.33
N LEU A 134 -4.31 -8.05 10.65
CA LEU A 134 -3.55 -7.30 11.65
C LEU A 134 -3.00 -8.17 12.78
N ASP A 135 -3.56 -9.36 13.03
CA ASP A 135 -3.05 -10.27 14.04
C ASP A 135 -1.61 -10.72 13.71
N TYR A 136 -0.68 -10.31 14.59
CA TYR A 136 0.74 -10.61 14.46
C TYR A 136 1.01 -12.11 14.41
N LYS A 137 0.15 -12.94 14.99
CA LYS A 137 0.32 -14.39 14.97
C LYS A 137 0.36 -14.95 13.56
N TYR A 138 -0.35 -14.34 12.61
CA TYR A 138 -0.47 -14.81 11.23
C TYR A 138 0.30 -13.95 10.22
N SER A 139 0.87 -12.84 10.67
CA SER A 139 1.60 -11.90 9.82
C SER A 139 3.01 -12.39 9.48
N ILE A 140 3.25 -12.67 8.19
CA ILE A 140 4.54 -13.05 7.60
C ILE A 140 4.77 -12.22 6.32
N PRO A 141 5.92 -11.54 6.17
CA PRO A 141 6.15 -10.58 5.08
C PRO A 141 6.64 -11.25 3.79
N LEU A 142 5.93 -12.27 3.30
CA LEU A 142 6.35 -13.08 2.14
C LEU A 142 6.66 -12.24 0.89
N TYR A 143 5.87 -11.21 0.63
CA TYR A 143 6.10 -10.32 -0.51
C TYR A 143 7.38 -9.49 -0.34
N LYS A 144 7.64 -8.96 0.86
CA LYS A 144 8.82 -8.14 1.15
C LYS A 144 10.12 -8.95 1.14
N LEU A 145 10.06 -10.22 1.56
CA LEU A 145 11.19 -11.15 1.45
C LEU A 145 11.67 -11.32 0.01
N VAL A 146 10.82 -11.06 -0.99
CA VAL A 146 11.19 -11.14 -2.41
C VAL A 146 11.45 -9.76 -3.02
N TYR A 147 10.67 -8.74 -2.65
CA TYR A 147 10.60 -7.50 -3.42
C TYR A 147 10.93 -6.22 -2.65
N ASN A 148 11.47 -6.27 -1.42
CA ASN A 148 11.70 -5.03 -0.65
C ASN A 148 12.62 -4.02 -1.35
N ASP A 149 13.63 -4.49 -2.09
CA ASP A 149 14.55 -3.67 -2.89
C ASP A 149 14.14 -3.50 -4.36
N TYR A 150 12.97 -4.03 -4.74
CA TYR A 150 12.41 -3.91 -6.08
C TYR A 150 11.28 -2.90 -6.16
N ILE A 151 10.37 -2.88 -5.18
CA ILE A 151 9.16 -2.05 -5.22
C ILE A 151 8.77 -1.52 -3.84
N ILE A 152 8.38 -0.24 -3.80
CA ILE A 152 7.85 0.38 -2.59
C ILE A 152 6.39 -0.02 -2.45
N THR A 153 6.00 -0.63 -1.33
CA THR A 153 4.60 -1.02 -1.11
C THR A 153 3.94 -0.16 -0.05
N THR A 154 2.62 -0.02 -0.19
CA THR A 154 1.77 0.65 0.79
C THR A 154 0.40 -0.03 0.87
N TYR A 155 -0.42 0.45 1.79
CA TYR A 155 -1.80 0.00 1.97
C TYR A 155 -2.70 0.34 0.79
N TRP A 156 -3.83 -0.34 0.71
CA TRP A 156 -4.89 0.05 -0.20
C TRP A 156 -5.42 1.42 0.22
N TRP A 157 -5.80 2.25 -0.74
CA TRP A 157 -6.06 3.67 -0.51
C TRP A 157 -7.16 3.96 0.52
N GLY A 158 -8.13 3.07 0.75
CA GLY A 158 -9.13 3.27 1.81
C GLY A 158 -8.76 2.66 3.17
N ASN A 159 -7.61 1.99 3.26
CA ASN A 159 -7.07 1.36 4.46
C ASN A 159 -5.79 2.08 4.93
N GLY A 160 -5.75 3.41 4.85
CA GLY A 160 -4.59 4.21 5.27
C GLY A 160 -4.18 3.98 6.73
N SER A 161 -3.00 4.45 7.10
CA SER A 161 -2.33 4.14 8.37
C SER A 161 -3.18 4.45 9.60
N LEU A 162 -3.99 5.51 9.54
CA LEU A 162 -4.84 5.98 10.65
C LEU A 162 -6.28 5.44 10.60
N LYS A 163 -6.60 4.55 9.65
CA LYS A 163 -7.99 4.14 9.37
C LYS A 163 -8.63 3.38 10.54
N PHE A 164 -7.89 2.44 11.14
CA PHE A 164 -8.41 1.57 12.18
C PHE A 164 -7.96 2.08 13.55
N ILE A 165 -8.89 2.71 14.27
CA ILE A 165 -8.56 3.51 15.45
C ILE A 165 -7.91 2.68 16.56
N ASP A 166 -8.33 1.43 16.69
CA ASP A 166 -7.88 0.49 17.71
C ASP A 166 -6.62 -0.29 17.30
N ASP A 167 -5.99 0.06 16.18
CA ASP A 167 -4.85 -0.68 15.59
C ASP A 167 -3.72 0.24 15.11
N ILE A 168 -3.79 1.55 15.38
CA ILE A 168 -2.83 2.52 14.82
C ILE A 168 -1.40 2.20 15.24
N GLU A 169 -1.19 1.85 16.51
CA GLU A 169 0.14 1.57 17.06
C GLU A 169 0.75 0.31 16.44
N ASP A 170 -0.01 -0.79 16.38
CA ASP A 170 0.42 -2.03 15.72
C ASP A 170 0.72 -1.82 14.24
N ARG A 171 -0.09 -1.03 13.54
CA ARG A 171 0.16 -0.67 12.14
C ARG A 171 1.46 0.11 11.98
N MET A 172 1.74 1.05 12.86
CA MET A 172 3.01 1.78 12.87
C MET A 172 4.21 0.86 13.16
N LEU A 173 4.04 -0.15 14.01
CA LEU A 173 5.07 -1.18 14.20
C LEU A 173 5.30 -1.98 12.93
N TYR A 174 4.24 -2.39 12.22
CA TYR A 174 4.38 -3.06 10.92
C TYR A 174 5.02 -2.18 9.85
N GLU A 175 4.70 -0.88 9.82
CA GLU A 175 5.30 0.07 8.87
C GLU A 175 6.83 0.11 8.99
N ILE A 176 7.35 0.00 10.22
CA ILE A 176 8.79 -0.08 10.48
C ILE A 176 9.30 -1.52 10.24
N LEU A 177 8.65 -2.54 10.81
CA LEU A 177 9.09 -3.94 10.73
C LEU A 177 9.22 -4.42 9.28
N TYR A 178 8.24 -4.08 8.43
CA TYR A 178 8.18 -4.54 7.04
C TYR A 178 8.49 -3.45 6.02
N ASN A 179 8.97 -2.28 6.47
CA ASN A 179 9.28 -1.14 5.59
C ASN A 179 8.10 -0.80 4.65
N ILE A 180 6.91 -0.66 5.23
CA ILE A 180 5.68 -0.28 4.52
C ILE A 180 5.61 1.24 4.48
N LEU A 181 5.39 1.83 3.32
CA LEU A 181 5.21 3.28 3.21
C LEU A 181 3.90 3.69 3.91
N PRO A 182 3.95 4.56 4.95
CA PRO A 182 2.75 5.06 5.61
C PRO A 182 1.87 5.84 4.63
N LEU A 183 0.55 5.62 4.72
CA LEU A 183 -0.43 6.20 3.81
C LEU A 183 -1.40 7.10 4.57
N TYR A 184 -1.31 8.39 4.27
CA TYR A 184 -2.17 9.41 4.86
C TYR A 184 -2.96 10.15 3.78
N HIS A 185 -4.22 10.44 4.08
CA HIS A 185 -5.05 11.36 3.29
C HIS A 185 -5.18 12.65 4.07
N ILE A 186 -4.67 13.74 3.53
CA ILE A 186 -4.46 14.98 4.28
C ILE A 186 -5.16 16.14 3.58
N ASP A 187 -5.93 16.89 4.36
CA ASP A 187 -6.28 18.29 4.12
C ASP A 187 -5.95 19.11 5.38
N GLU A 188 -6.36 20.38 5.43
CA GLU A 188 -6.13 21.24 6.60
C GLU A 188 -6.74 20.67 7.88
N GLU A 189 -7.94 20.08 7.80
CA GLU A 189 -8.65 19.55 8.97
C GLU A 189 -7.95 18.29 9.49
N GLU A 190 -7.63 17.34 8.63
CA GLU A 190 -6.96 16.09 9.00
C GLU A 190 -5.51 16.33 9.45
N TRP A 191 -4.83 17.32 8.85
CA TRP A 191 -3.49 17.73 9.28
C TRP A 191 -3.51 18.24 10.71
N GLU A 192 -4.38 19.20 11.05
CA GLU A 192 -4.41 19.76 12.40
C GLU A 192 -4.78 18.71 13.47
N LYS A 193 -5.56 17.70 13.12
CA LYS A 193 -5.87 16.57 14.01
C LYS A 193 -4.68 15.64 14.26
N HIS A 194 -3.95 15.29 13.19
CA HIS A 194 -3.03 14.15 13.23
C HIS A 194 -1.55 14.51 13.07
N LYS A 195 -1.22 15.79 12.83
CA LYS A 195 0.14 16.28 12.56
C LYS A 195 1.19 15.71 13.52
N SER A 196 0.98 15.82 14.83
CA SER A 196 1.97 15.37 15.81
C SER A 196 2.26 13.88 15.69
N LEU A 197 1.22 13.06 15.50
CA LEU A 197 1.34 11.62 15.32
C LEU A 197 2.06 11.29 14.00
N ILE A 198 1.62 11.89 12.90
CA ILE A 198 2.20 11.70 11.56
C ILE A 198 3.68 12.06 11.55
N VAL A 199 4.05 13.24 12.07
CA VAL A 199 5.43 13.72 12.07
C VAL A 199 6.32 12.84 12.95
N ASN A 200 5.84 12.46 14.14
CA ASN A 200 6.63 11.61 15.04
C ASN A 200 6.90 10.23 14.41
N HIS A 201 5.87 9.60 13.85
CA HIS A 201 6.04 8.32 13.18
C HIS A 201 6.93 8.43 11.94
N TYR A 202 6.66 9.40 11.06
CA TYR A 202 7.43 9.60 9.83
C TYR A 202 8.92 9.88 10.09
N ASN A 203 9.27 10.58 11.18
CA ASN A 203 10.67 10.80 11.51
C ASN A 203 11.40 9.48 11.81
N VAL A 204 10.77 8.57 12.55
CA VAL A 204 11.33 7.25 12.86
C VAL A 204 11.35 6.37 11.61
N TRP A 205 10.18 6.20 10.98
CA TRP A 205 10.03 5.36 9.80
C TRP A 205 10.88 5.86 8.63
N GLY A 206 10.89 7.17 8.35
CA GLY A 206 11.60 7.76 7.22
C GLY A 206 13.11 7.65 7.35
N ASP A 207 13.66 7.78 8.57
CA ASP A 207 15.09 7.59 8.79
C ASP A 207 15.51 6.13 8.74
N PHE A 208 14.61 5.22 9.12
CA PHE A 208 14.78 3.78 8.92
C PHE A 208 14.72 3.42 7.43
N SER A 209 13.64 3.80 6.73
CA SER A 209 13.35 3.42 5.35
C SER A 209 14.46 3.86 4.40
N LYS A 210 15.00 5.09 4.55
CA LYS A 210 16.16 5.56 3.75
C LYS A 210 17.37 4.61 3.78
N LYS A 211 17.55 3.84 4.86
CA LYS A 211 18.66 2.88 5.02
C LYS A 211 18.37 1.53 4.38
N VAL A 212 17.10 1.15 4.27
CA VAL A 212 16.69 -0.21 3.86
C VAL A 212 15.91 -0.27 2.55
N ILE A 213 15.50 0.87 1.98
CA ILE A 213 14.62 0.92 0.80
C ILE A 213 15.22 0.27 -0.45
N ASN A 214 16.55 0.17 -0.53
CA ASN A 214 17.28 -0.51 -1.61
C ASN A 214 18.03 -1.75 -1.11
N LYS A 215 17.59 -2.35 0.00
CA LYS A 215 18.20 -3.56 0.57
C LYS A 215 17.20 -4.71 0.53
N GLU A 216 17.67 -5.89 0.11
CA GLU A 216 16.89 -7.13 0.23
C GLU A 216 16.52 -7.36 1.70
N MET A 217 15.27 -7.79 1.96
CA MET A 217 14.88 -8.35 3.26
C MET A 217 15.33 -9.80 3.28
N VAL A 218 16.49 -10.07 3.87
CA VAL A 218 17.16 -11.37 3.79
C VAL A 218 16.70 -12.38 4.82
N ASP A 219 16.02 -11.93 5.88
CA ASP A 219 15.56 -12.82 6.95
C ASP A 219 14.29 -12.30 7.65
N PHE A 220 13.52 -13.24 8.20
CA PHE A 220 12.36 -13.01 9.05
C PHE A 220 12.27 -14.10 10.11
N GLU A 221 12.09 -13.69 11.37
CA GLU A 221 11.98 -14.60 12.51
C GLU A 221 10.86 -14.17 13.47
N ASN A 222 10.10 -15.15 13.98
CA ASN A 222 9.32 -14.96 15.20
C ASN A 222 10.24 -15.27 16.39
N LEU A 223 10.62 -14.24 17.15
CA LEU A 223 11.49 -14.40 18.32
C LEU A 223 10.74 -15.04 19.50
N GLU A 224 9.43 -14.81 19.58
CA GLU A 224 8.53 -15.49 20.50
C GLU A 224 7.61 -16.48 19.75
N SER A 225 7.32 -17.61 20.39
CA SER A 225 6.59 -18.72 19.76
C SER A 225 5.13 -18.39 19.40
N ASP A 226 4.54 -17.39 20.05
CA ASP A 226 3.20 -16.90 19.77
C ASP A 226 3.17 -15.81 18.68
N GLY A 227 4.35 -15.40 18.18
CA GLY A 227 4.51 -14.37 17.14
C GLY A 227 4.44 -12.94 17.65
N SER A 228 4.35 -12.72 18.96
CA SER A 228 4.21 -11.39 19.58
C SER A 228 5.47 -10.51 19.45
N VAL A 229 6.64 -11.14 19.30
CA VAL A 229 7.90 -10.46 19.00
C VAL A 229 8.48 -11.00 17.71
N LYS A 230 8.77 -10.09 16.78
CA LYS A 230 9.22 -10.41 15.41
C LYS A 230 10.49 -9.65 15.08
N MET A 231 11.29 -10.25 14.20
CA MET A 231 12.49 -9.64 13.65
C MET A 231 12.49 -9.73 12.12
N THR A 232 12.93 -8.66 11.46
CA THR A 232 13.33 -8.68 10.05
C THR A 232 14.77 -8.23 9.92
N GLN A 233 15.48 -8.77 8.92
CA GLN A 233 16.83 -8.36 8.57
C GLN A 233 16.88 -7.81 7.14
N TYR A 234 17.53 -6.67 6.97
CA TYR A 234 17.74 -6.02 5.68
C TYR A 234 19.24 -5.95 5.36
N GLY A 235 19.66 -6.65 4.31
CA GLY A 235 21.07 -6.88 4.02
C GLY A 235 21.82 -7.52 5.20
N ASP A 236 23.11 -7.21 5.34
CA ASP A 236 23.97 -7.87 6.34
C ASP A 236 23.97 -7.21 7.73
N ASP A 237 23.39 -6.01 7.88
CA ASP A 237 23.72 -5.09 8.96
C ASP A 237 22.54 -4.44 9.69
N ILE A 238 21.32 -4.51 9.15
CA ILE A 238 20.15 -3.85 9.76
C ILE A 238 19.14 -4.90 10.19
N LYS A 239 18.88 -4.96 11.50
CA LYS A 239 17.81 -5.75 12.10
C LYS A 239 16.77 -4.82 12.71
N VAL A 240 15.51 -5.17 12.53
CA VAL A 240 14.37 -4.50 13.15
C VAL A 240 13.64 -5.50 14.00
N ILE A 241 13.37 -5.14 15.25
CA ILE A 241 12.59 -5.96 16.18
C ILE A 241 11.35 -5.17 16.56
N ALA A 242 10.18 -5.80 16.44
CA ALA A 242 8.92 -5.25 16.87
C ALA A 242 8.31 -6.17 17.94
N ASN A 243 7.90 -5.58 19.06
CA ASN A 243 7.17 -6.23 20.13
C ASN A 243 5.75 -5.65 20.14
N PHE A 244 4.76 -6.50 19.87
CA PHE A 244 3.34 -6.15 19.79
C PHE A 244 2.61 -6.33 21.14
N THR A 245 3.35 -6.28 22.24
CA THR A 245 2.81 -6.40 23.60
C THR A 245 3.28 -5.25 24.49
N ASP A 246 2.53 -4.99 25.55
CA ASP A 246 2.91 -4.03 26.59
C ASP A 246 4.03 -4.55 27.52
N SER A 247 4.42 -5.82 27.40
CA SER A 247 5.45 -6.41 28.25
C SER A 247 6.84 -6.08 27.71
N GLU A 248 7.77 -5.70 28.58
CA GLU A 248 9.17 -5.51 28.19
C GLU A 248 9.74 -6.80 27.60
N TYR A 249 10.48 -6.67 26.50
CA TYR A 249 11.20 -7.76 25.86
C TYR A 249 12.70 -7.45 25.86
N ASP A 250 13.49 -8.35 26.42
CA ASP A 250 14.93 -8.20 26.56
C ASP A 250 15.64 -8.96 25.42
N TYR A 251 16.20 -8.23 24.47
CA TYR A 251 16.92 -8.80 23.33
C TYR A 251 18.40 -8.90 23.66
N GLY A 252 18.84 -10.15 23.89
CA GLY A 252 20.21 -10.61 24.22
C GLY A 252 21.36 -9.62 24.12
#